data_AF-A0A017S0A1-F1
#
_entry.id   AF-A0A017S0A1-F1
#
_cell.length_a   1.000
_cell.length_b   1.000
_cell.length_c   1.000
_cell.angle_alpha   90.00
_cell.angle_beta   90.00
_cell.angle_gamma   90.00
#
_symmetry.space_group_name_H-M   'P 1'
#
loop_
_entity.id
_entity.type
_entity.pdbx_description
1 polymer ?
#
loop_
_entity_poly.entity_id
_entity_poly.type
_entity_poly.pdbx_seq_one_letter_code
_entity_poly.pdbx_strand_id
1 'polypeptide(L)'
;MKSISVLFYLDGNNEIEPEIYNSFNRIKNSLSSDVEIFIELGREKREFIKIIRPYEFFDTKYDNWNGVKRYHIYNGKIREYDLGTVNMANPKELNNFISWGLELSNSRKNILVIASHGFSILGGITDFTLDNPYLMSIDDMCSSIGLALSETKKSLDLLFLDMCYMNYIEILYELNQKSNVNKVLMYDGEGDFRGIDYLNFISNLKELTSHSSVVLDKLNFENMLIVDMNRFKLKKIKSYCDGFAKDMLNKGYKNIEDVKREIGLENIYREINKIILSKSKDAKGIEILNFHIDEIDSFNFNLSFYTNNNWIDLISNNHNFKSSNKEKFKPQKLSYSSLLGLILSLNPDISIKEGVSILNNLIKEKGWNFSKNNTLHV
;
A
#
# COMPACT_ATOMS: atom_id res chain seq x y z
N MET A 1 17.83 -25.81 10.58
CA MET A 1 18.05 -25.12 9.28
C MET A 1 17.13 -23.91 9.24
N LYS A 2 17.71 -22.72 9.02
CA LYS A 2 17.01 -21.42 8.96
C LYS A 2 15.93 -21.46 7.88
N SER A 3 14.70 -21.01 8.15
CA SER A 3 13.62 -21.20 7.17
C SER A 3 12.95 -19.93 6.66
N ILE A 4 12.81 -18.86 7.46
CA ILE A 4 12.04 -17.65 7.05
C ILE A 4 12.69 -16.37 7.57
N SER A 5 12.88 -15.38 6.70
CA SER A 5 13.11 -13.99 7.09
C SER A 5 11.90 -13.14 6.77
N VAL A 6 11.54 -12.24 7.68
CA VAL A 6 10.42 -11.30 7.52
C VAL A 6 10.95 -9.88 7.67
N LEU A 7 10.67 -9.06 6.67
CA LEU A 7 10.99 -7.64 6.64
C LEU A 7 9.69 -6.87 6.87
N PHE A 8 9.65 -6.01 7.88
CA PHE A 8 8.51 -5.14 8.18
C PHE A 8 8.88 -3.68 7.90
N TYR A 9 8.25 -3.10 6.88
CA TYR A 9 8.28 -1.66 6.62
C TYR A 9 7.08 -1.03 7.32
N LEU A 10 7.30 -0.51 8.52
CA LEU A 10 6.26 -0.01 9.42
C LEU A 10 6.28 1.53 9.41
N ASP A 11 5.45 2.12 8.57
CA ASP A 11 5.44 3.57 8.36
C ASP A 11 4.46 4.28 9.30
N GLY A 12 5.00 4.74 10.42
CA GLY A 12 4.32 5.60 11.39
C GLY A 12 4.73 7.07 11.27
N ASN A 13 5.31 7.52 10.14
CA ASN A 13 5.66 8.93 9.93
C ASN A 13 4.43 9.80 9.59
N ASN A 14 3.24 9.41 10.05
CA ASN A 14 1.97 10.01 9.73
C ASN A 14 0.95 9.78 10.88
N GLU A 15 -0.34 9.94 10.63
CA GLU A 15 -1.41 9.88 11.63
C GLU A 15 -1.65 8.51 12.27
N ILE A 16 -1.10 7.42 11.71
CA ILE A 16 -1.27 6.04 12.22
C ILE A 16 -0.12 5.58 13.12
N GLU A 17 0.78 6.50 13.49
CA GLU A 17 1.90 6.18 14.38
C GLU A 17 1.48 5.39 15.63
N PRO A 18 0.37 5.72 16.33
CA PRO A 18 0.00 4.99 17.54
C PRO A 18 -0.19 3.50 17.25
N GLU A 19 -0.88 3.18 16.16
CA GLU A 19 -1.21 1.83 15.72
C GLU A 19 0.03 1.09 15.21
N ILE A 20 0.85 1.76 14.38
CA ILE A 20 2.10 1.20 13.87
C ILE A 20 3.08 0.92 15.01
N TYR A 21 3.24 1.83 15.96
CA TYR A 21 4.12 1.63 17.11
C TYR A 21 3.61 0.52 18.05
N ASN A 22 2.29 0.40 18.22
CA ASN A 22 1.70 -0.71 18.96
C ASN A 22 1.98 -2.06 18.27
N SER A 23 1.88 -2.11 16.93
CA SER A 23 2.23 -3.28 16.13
C SER A 23 3.72 -3.62 16.23
N PHE A 24 4.61 -2.63 16.16
CA PHE A 24 6.04 -2.82 16.42
C PHE A 24 6.31 -3.44 17.79
N ASN A 25 5.68 -2.95 18.85
CA ASN A 25 5.85 -3.50 20.19
C ASN A 25 5.40 -4.96 20.28
N ARG A 26 4.33 -5.35 19.58
CA ARG A 26 3.91 -6.75 19.47
C ARG A 26 4.95 -7.59 18.74
N ILE A 27 5.42 -7.15 17.57
CA ILE A 27 6.45 -7.85 16.78
C ILE A 27 7.76 -8.00 17.58
N LYS A 28 8.18 -6.96 18.30
CA LYS A 28 9.40 -7.00 19.12
C LYS A 28 9.36 -8.11 20.19
N ASN A 29 8.15 -8.44 20.67
CA ASN A 29 7.93 -9.50 21.63
C ASN A 29 7.78 -10.90 21.01
N SER A 30 7.68 -11.03 19.66
CA SER A 30 7.65 -12.33 18.98
C SER A 30 9.07 -12.91 18.85
N LEU A 31 9.63 -13.38 19.95
CA LEU A 31 10.93 -14.05 19.93
C LEU A 31 10.76 -15.50 19.47
N SER A 32 11.10 -15.76 18.19
CA SER A 32 11.18 -17.11 17.62
C SER A 32 12.60 -17.37 17.12
N SER A 33 13.17 -18.54 17.43
CA SER A 33 14.49 -18.94 16.91
C SER A 33 14.47 -19.32 15.42
N ASP A 34 13.27 -19.54 14.86
CA ASP A 34 13.07 -20.01 13.49
C ASP A 34 12.85 -18.88 12.48
N VAL A 35 12.65 -17.66 12.96
CA VAL A 35 12.29 -16.48 12.17
C VAL A 35 13.31 -15.37 12.42
N GLU A 36 13.90 -14.87 11.34
CA GLU A 36 14.77 -13.69 11.37
C GLU A 36 13.94 -12.47 10.97
N ILE A 37 13.89 -11.45 11.84
CA ILE A 37 13.01 -10.30 11.67
C ILE A 37 13.85 -9.04 11.43
N PHE A 38 13.49 -8.31 10.39
CA PHE A 38 14.03 -6.99 10.06
C PHE A 38 12.87 -6.00 10.08
N ILE A 39 13.08 -4.82 10.68
CA ILE A 39 12.05 -3.79 10.80
C ILE A 39 12.67 -2.45 10.43
N GLU A 40 11.98 -1.64 9.64
CA GLU A 40 12.19 -0.19 9.59
C GLU A 40 10.91 0.46 10.10
N LEU A 41 11.03 1.28 11.14
CA LEU A 41 9.92 1.91 11.84
C LEU A 41 10.08 3.41 11.77
N GLY A 42 9.08 4.08 11.19
CA GLY A 42 8.90 5.53 11.29
C GLY A 42 8.01 5.91 12.46
N ARG A 43 8.28 7.07 13.06
CA ARG A 43 7.47 7.65 14.13
C ARG A 43 7.34 9.15 13.98
N GLU A 44 6.09 9.60 13.87
CA GLU A 44 5.69 10.97 14.11
C GLU A 44 5.36 11.22 15.60
N LYS A 45 5.47 12.46 16.04
CA LYS A 45 5.08 12.88 17.39
C LYS A 45 3.58 12.76 17.57
N ARG A 46 3.13 12.08 18.63
CA ARG A 46 1.70 11.91 18.92
C ARG A 46 0.99 13.24 19.20
N GLU A 47 1.69 14.26 19.67
CA GLU A 47 1.13 15.62 19.79
C GLU A 47 0.68 16.18 18.44
N PHE A 48 1.44 15.91 17.37
CA PHE A 48 1.06 16.30 16.02
C PHE A 48 -0.16 15.51 15.54
N ILE A 49 -0.24 14.23 15.87
CA ILE A 49 -1.36 13.35 15.49
C ILE A 49 -2.67 13.81 16.14
N LYS A 50 -2.61 14.36 17.37
CA LYS A 50 -3.78 14.98 18.03
C LYS A 50 -4.36 16.16 17.27
N ILE A 51 -3.59 16.80 16.40
CA ILE A 51 -4.13 17.85 15.53
C ILE A 51 -5.04 17.22 14.46
N ILE A 52 -4.62 16.09 13.88
CA ILE A 52 -5.33 15.38 12.80
C ILE A 52 -6.55 14.62 13.34
N ARG A 53 -6.41 13.96 14.48
CA ARG A 53 -7.41 13.10 15.14
C ARG A 53 -7.77 13.64 16.53
N PRO A 54 -8.36 14.85 16.65
CA PRO A 54 -8.52 15.53 17.94
C PRO A 54 -9.52 14.85 18.89
N TYR A 55 -10.41 14.01 18.37
CA TYR A 55 -11.43 13.32 19.16
C TYR A 55 -11.00 11.94 19.63
N GLU A 56 -9.83 11.47 19.22
CA GLU A 56 -9.34 10.15 19.59
C GLU A 56 -8.45 10.17 20.83
N PHE A 57 -8.60 9.14 21.66
CA PHE A 57 -7.81 8.99 22.86
C PHE A 57 -6.64 8.03 22.64
N PHE A 58 -5.44 8.59 22.54
CA PHE A 58 -4.20 7.83 22.59
C PHE A 58 -3.20 8.48 23.54
N ASP A 59 -2.39 7.64 24.18
CA ASP A 59 -1.40 8.08 25.16
C ASP A 59 -0.26 8.85 24.47
N THR A 60 -0.12 10.13 24.78
CA THR A 60 0.98 10.97 24.30
C THR A 60 2.23 10.91 25.17
N LYS A 61 2.21 10.15 26.27
CA LYS A 61 3.37 10.00 27.18
C LYS A 61 4.32 8.87 26.77
N TYR A 62 4.08 8.24 25.62
CA TYR A 62 4.90 7.13 25.12
C TYR A 62 6.19 7.63 24.46
N ASP A 63 7.32 7.09 24.92
CA ASP A 63 8.67 7.09 24.32
C ASP A 63 9.04 8.32 23.47
N ASN A 64 9.83 9.25 24.04
CA ASN A 64 10.12 10.61 23.56
C ASN A 64 10.86 10.73 22.21
N TRP A 65 11.09 9.65 21.48
CA TRP A 65 11.78 9.71 20.20
C TRP A 65 10.81 9.72 19.01
N ASN A 66 11.20 10.43 17.97
CA ASN A 66 10.58 10.44 16.67
C ASN A 66 11.66 10.26 15.59
N GLY A 67 11.26 10.02 14.35
CA GLY A 67 12.16 9.68 13.24
C GLY A 67 12.11 8.21 12.88
N VAL A 68 13.16 7.71 12.24
CA VAL A 68 13.19 6.38 11.63
C VAL A 68 14.30 5.55 12.24
N LYS A 69 13.98 4.30 12.59
CA LYS A 69 14.95 3.33 13.12
C LYS A 69 14.81 1.99 12.43
N ARG A 70 15.94 1.28 12.28
CA ARG A 70 15.96 -0.13 11.89
C ARG A 70 16.21 -1.04 13.08
N TYR A 71 15.59 -2.21 13.02
CA TYR A 71 15.78 -3.28 14.00
C TYR A 71 16.09 -4.59 13.28
N HIS A 72 17.11 -5.30 13.76
CA HIS A 72 17.38 -6.69 13.40
C HIS A 72 17.18 -7.54 14.65
N ILE A 73 16.17 -8.41 14.61
CA ILE A 73 15.76 -9.26 15.72
C ILE A 73 16.00 -10.71 15.33
N TYR A 74 16.89 -11.38 16.07
CA TYR A 74 17.22 -12.78 15.83
C TYR A 74 17.75 -13.45 17.09
N ASN A 75 17.26 -14.66 17.39
CA ASN A 75 17.67 -15.46 18.55
C ASN A 75 17.66 -14.69 19.88
N GLY A 76 16.59 -13.93 20.13
CA GLY A 76 16.45 -13.13 21.35
C GLY A 76 17.34 -11.89 21.42
N LYS A 77 18.14 -11.62 20.39
CA LYS A 77 18.98 -10.42 20.29
C LYS A 77 18.31 -9.39 19.39
N ILE A 78 18.34 -8.13 19.83
CA ILE A 78 17.85 -6.99 19.08
C ILE A 78 19.03 -6.07 18.82
N ARG A 79 19.27 -5.74 17.55
CA ARG A 79 20.20 -4.68 17.14
C ARG A 79 19.37 -3.52 16.59
N GLU A 80 19.69 -2.32 17.03
CA GLU A 80 19.01 -1.08 16.65
C GLU A 80 19.97 -0.18 15.86
N TYR A 81 19.44 0.48 14.84
CA TYR A 81 20.16 1.44 14.01
C TYR A 81 19.31 2.69 13.87
N ASP A 82 19.80 3.81 14.36
CA ASP A 82 19.12 5.11 14.24
C ASP A 82 19.40 5.72 12.86
N LEU A 83 18.36 5.98 12.09
CA LEU A 83 18.45 6.64 10.78
C LEU A 83 18.13 8.14 10.87
N GLY A 84 17.71 8.63 12.03
CA GLY A 84 17.29 10.01 12.22
C GLY A 84 16.02 10.33 11.44
N THR A 85 16.02 11.45 10.72
CA THR A 85 14.87 11.90 9.95
C THR A 85 15.01 11.48 8.49
N VAL A 86 14.19 10.53 8.05
CA VAL A 86 14.18 9.96 6.71
C VAL A 86 12.76 9.95 6.17
N ASN A 87 12.61 10.23 4.87
CA ASN A 87 11.32 10.20 4.18
C ASN A 87 10.89 8.75 3.88
N MET A 88 9.98 8.17 4.64
CA MET A 88 9.51 6.80 4.38
C MET A 88 8.67 6.68 3.10
N ALA A 89 8.06 7.78 2.64
CA ALA A 89 7.40 7.83 1.34
C ALA A 89 8.39 7.90 0.15
N ASN A 90 9.70 8.02 0.41
CA ASN A 90 10.71 8.05 -0.65
C ASN A 90 11.00 6.61 -1.17
N PRO A 91 10.84 6.35 -2.47
CA PRO A 91 11.06 5.03 -3.06
C PRO A 91 12.47 4.47 -2.79
N LYS A 92 13.48 5.33 -2.66
CA LYS A 92 14.85 4.93 -2.34
C LYS A 92 14.98 4.30 -0.95
N GLU A 93 14.20 4.75 0.01
CA GLU A 93 14.25 4.25 1.39
C GLU A 93 13.65 2.86 1.49
N LEU A 94 12.49 2.64 0.85
CA LEU A 94 11.90 1.30 0.73
C LEU A 94 12.87 0.32 0.04
N ASN A 95 13.50 0.72 -1.07
CA ASN A 95 14.53 -0.12 -1.71
C ASN A 95 15.67 -0.42 -0.72
N ASN A 96 16.25 0.63 -0.12
CA ASN A 96 17.39 0.48 0.78
C ASN A 96 17.08 -0.45 1.97
N PHE A 97 15.89 -0.36 2.55
CA PHE A 97 15.45 -1.24 3.63
C PHE A 97 15.34 -2.69 3.18
N ILE A 98 14.68 -2.94 2.04
CA ILE A 98 14.50 -4.30 1.52
C ILE A 98 15.86 -4.92 1.22
N SER A 99 16.73 -4.19 0.52
CA SER A 99 18.09 -4.65 0.21
C SER A 99 18.89 -4.93 1.48
N TRP A 100 18.87 -4.03 2.48
CA TRP A 100 19.53 -4.22 3.77
C TRP A 100 19.10 -5.51 4.48
N GLY A 101 17.79 -5.73 4.62
CA GLY A 101 17.28 -6.93 5.29
C GLY A 101 17.57 -8.22 4.52
N LEU A 102 17.47 -8.17 3.19
CA LEU A 102 17.72 -9.32 2.33
C LEU A 102 19.21 -9.67 2.24
N GLU A 103 20.14 -8.71 2.24
CA GLU A 103 21.58 -8.98 2.22
C GLU A 103 22.07 -9.64 3.52
N LEU A 104 21.51 -9.22 4.67
CA LEU A 104 21.84 -9.81 5.97
C LEU A 104 21.19 -11.18 6.17
N SER A 105 20.00 -11.39 5.59
CA SER A 105 19.26 -12.63 5.71
C SER A 105 19.95 -13.80 5.01
N ASN A 106 20.04 -14.93 5.73
CA ASN A 106 20.45 -16.22 5.16
C ASN A 106 19.27 -17.19 4.97
N SER A 107 18.04 -16.67 5.04
CA SER A 107 16.83 -17.49 4.97
C SER A 107 16.50 -17.91 3.54
N ARG A 108 15.85 -19.07 3.40
CA ARG A 108 15.38 -19.57 2.11
C ARG A 108 14.07 -18.93 1.67
N LYS A 109 13.21 -18.60 2.64
CA LYS A 109 11.97 -17.90 2.39
C LYS A 109 12.07 -16.46 2.84
N ASN A 110 11.65 -15.53 1.99
CA ASN A 110 11.63 -14.11 2.31
C ASN A 110 10.20 -13.59 2.24
N ILE A 111 9.81 -12.87 3.29
CA ILE A 111 8.51 -12.24 3.40
C ILE A 111 8.74 -10.74 3.60
N LEU A 112 7.98 -9.92 2.88
CA LEU A 112 7.94 -8.48 3.08
C LEU A 112 6.53 -8.12 3.56
N VAL A 113 6.46 -7.30 4.59
CA VAL A 113 5.24 -6.65 5.07
C VAL A 113 5.43 -5.16 4.91
N ILE A 114 4.48 -4.49 4.27
CA ILE A 114 4.41 -3.03 4.20
C ILE A 114 3.14 -2.63 4.93
N ALA A 115 3.29 -1.91 6.04
CA ALA A 115 2.20 -1.40 6.85
C ALA A 115 2.19 0.13 6.79
N SER A 116 1.18 0.68 6.14
CA SER A 116 0.97 2.12 6.00
C SER A 116 -0.45 2.43 5.51
N HIS A 117 -0.74 3.70 5.24
CA HIS A 117 -1.89 4.11 4.46
C HIS A 117 -1.85 3.59 3.03
N GLY A 118 -3.02 3.20 2.54
CA GLY A 118 -3.28 2.94 1.14
C GLY A 118 -4.34 3.88 0.57
N PHE A 119 -4.02 4.52 -0.55
CA PHE A 119 -4.91 5.42 -1.30
C PHE A 119 -5.30 4.81 -2.64
N SER A 120 -5.58 3.50 -2.65
CA SER A 120 -5.85 2.73 -3.87
C SER A 120 -4.72 2.90 -4.90
N ILE A 121 -5.07 3.07 -6.16
CA ILE A 121 -4.16 3.27 -7.29
C ILE A 121 -3.29 4.53 -7.20
N LEU A 122 -3.63 5.51 -6.35
CA LEU A 122 -2.89 6.76 -6.24
C LEU A 122 -1.53 6.56 -5.57
N GLY A 123 -1.45 5.59 -4.67
CA GLY A 123 -0.26 5.33 -3.90
C GLY A 123 -0.59 4.77 -2.52
N GLY A 124 0.45 4.72 -1.71
CA GLY A 124 0.40 4.45 -0.28
C GLY A 124 1.67 4.98 0.36
N ILE A 125 1.89 4.71 1.64
CA ILE A 125 3.11 5.12 2.34
C ILE A 125 3.24 6.64 2.38
N THR A 126 2.72 7.24 3.45
CA THR A 126 2.67 8.70 3.63
C THR A 126 3.66 9.17 4.68
N ASP A 127 4.30 10.30 4.43
CA ASP A 127 5.24 10.91 5.37
C ASP A 127 4.90 12.37 5.61
N PHE A 128 4.53 12.69 6.86
CA PHE A 128 4.18 14.04 7.34
C PHE A 128 5.27 14.64 8.24
N THR A 129 6.42 13.98 8.37
CA THR A 129 7.51 14.42 9.27
C THR A 129 8.39 15.52 8.66
N LEU A 130 8.22 15.81 7.36
CA LEU A 130 9.11 16.66 6.56
C LEU A 130 8.48 17.99 6.12
N ASP A 131 9.18 18.69 5.22
CA ASP A 131 8.85 20.00 4.68
C ASP A 131 7.60 20.04 3.79
N ASN A 132 7.13 18.87 3.34
CA ASN A 132 5.87 18.68 2.66
C ASN A 132 5.27 17.34 3.10
N PRO A 133 3.95 17.17 3.00
CA PRO A 133 3.33 15.86 3.12
C PRO A 133 3.59 15.06 1.85
N TYR A 134 4.24 13.92 2.01
CA TYR A 134 4.67 13.06 0.91
C TYR A 134 3.83 11.79 0.81
N LEU A 135 3.75 11.23 -0.39
CA LEU A 135 3.09 9.97 -0.74
C LEU A 135 3.99 9.17 -1.69
N MET A 136 4.14 7.87 -1.46
CA MET A 136 4.77 6.97 -2.43
C MET A 136 3.74 6.50 -3.46
N SER A 137 4.02 6.71 -4.76
CA SER A 137 3.12 6.19 -5.79
C SER A 137 3.18 4.66 -5.87
N ILE A 138 2.11 4.01 -6.37
CA ILE A 138 2.12 2.55 -6.59
C ILE A 138 3.25 2.14 -7.55
N ASP A 139 3.45 2.92 -8.62
CA ASP A 139 4.50 2.68 -9.61
C ASP A 139 5.89 2.63 -8.96
N ASP A 140 6.16 3.60 -8.08
CA ASP A 140 7.43 3.69 -7.38
C ASP A 140 7.58 2.59 -6.32
N MET A 141 6.54 2.28 -5.54
CA MET A 141 6.56 1.17 -4.57
C MET A 141 6.91 -0.16 -5.27
N CYS A 142 6.22 -0.47 -6.38
CA CYS A 142 6.49 -1.67 -7.17
C CYS A 142 7.92 -1.67 -7.73
N SER A 143 8.41 -0.51 -8.17
CA SER A 143 9.78 -0.34 -8.68
C SER A 143 10.82 -0.54 -7.59
N SER A 144 10.59 -0.03 -6.38
CA SER A 144 11.50 -0.17 -5.23
C SER A 144 11.64 -1.62 -4.79
N ILE A 145 10.51 -2.32 -4.68
CA ILE A 145 10.51 -3.77 -4.38
C ILE A 145 11.25 -4.52 -5.48
N GLY A 146 10.93 -4.25 -6.75
CA GLY A 146 11.57 -4.88 -7.90
C GLY A 146 13.08 -4.69 -7.95
N LEU A 147 13.53 -3.44 -7.71
CA LEU A 147 14.93 -3.07 -7.71
C LEU A 147 15.69 -3.78 -6.59
N ALA A 148 15.17 -3.75 -5.36
CA ALA A 148 15.79 -4.42 -4.22
C ALA A 148 15.93 -5.95 -4.43
N LEU A 149 14.89 -6.58 -4.97
CA LEU A 149 14.92 -8.02 -5.28
C LEU A 149 15.92 -8.35 -6.40
N SER A 150 16.05 -7.48 -7.40
CA SER A 150 17.04 -7.61 -8.47
C SER A 150 18.48 -7.45 -7.95
N GLU A 151 18.74 -6.41 -7.15
CA GLU A 151 20.06 -6.11 -6.56
C GLU A 151 20.55 -7.26 -5.68
N THR A 152 19.65 -7.78 -4.83
CA THR A 152 19.97 -8.89 -3.91
C THR A 152 19.87 -10.27 -4.56
N LYS A 153 19.39 -10.36 -5.80
CA LYS A 153 19.12 -11.61 -6.54
C LYS A 153 18.23 -12.58 -5.75
N LYS A 154 17.24 -12.03 -5.03
CA LYS A 154 16.28 -12.79 -4.23
C LYS A 154 14.85 -12.63 -4.78
N SER A 155 13.94 -13.41 -4.21
CA SER A 155 12.50 -13.33 -4.46
C SER A 155 11.74 -13.26 -3.14
N LEU A 156 10.50 -12.78 -3.19
CA LEU A 156 9.58 -12.85 -2.06
C LEU A 156 8.62 -14.03 -2.22
N ASP A 157 8.55 -14.88 -1.20
CA ASP A 157 7.54 -15.94 -1.10
C ASP A 157 6.17 -15.36 -0.81
N LEU A 158 6.13 -14.27 -0.04
CA LEU A 158 4.93 -13.54 0.32
C LEU A 158 5.24 -12.05 0.44
N LEU A 159 4.45 -11.23 -0.22
CA LEU A 159 4.31 -9.81 0.08
C LEU A 159 2.99 -9.61 0.81
N PHE A 160 3.00 -9.03 1.99
CA PHE A 160 1.80 -8.59 2.67
C PHE A 160 1.70 -7.06 2.57
N LEU A 161 0.66 -6.60 1.87
CA LEU A 161 0.28 -5.19 1.84
C LEU A 161 -0.74 -4.97 2.95
N ASP A 162 -0.25 -4.63 4.14
CA ASP A 162 -1.06 -4.21 5.30
C ASP A 162 -1.49 -2.75 5.11
N MET A 163 -2.22 -2.50 4.02
CA MET A 163 -2.66 -1.18 3.57
C MET A 163 -4.02 -1.31 2.88
N CYS A 164 -4.88 -0.29 3.05
CA CYS A 164 -6.21 -0.27 2.44
C CYS A 164 -6.16 -0.22 0.90
N TYR A 165 -7.17 -0.80 0.25
CA TYR A 165 -7.45 -0.68 -1.17
C TYR A 165 -6.32 -1.16 -2.10
N MET A 166 -5.59 -2.20 -1.67
CA MET A 166 -4.51 -2.81 -2.49
C MET A 166 -5.00 -3.95 -3.39
N ASN A 167 -6.27 -4.33 -3.32
CA ASN A 167 -6.89 -5.43 -4.08
C ASN A 167 -7.30 -5.07 -5.52
N TYR A 168 -6.60 -4.14 -6.16
CA TYR A 168 -6.83 -3.79 -7.56
C TYR A 168 -5.94 -4.60 -8.50
N ILE A 169 -6.53 -5.14 -9.58
CA ILE A 169 -5.79 -5.90 -10.59
C ILE A 169 -4.66 -5.08 -11.22
N GLU A 170 -4.80 -3.76 -11.29
CA GLU A 170 -3.80 -2.85 -11.84
C GLU A 170 -2.54 -2.81 -10.96
N ILE A 171 -2.71 -2.79 -9.64
CA ILE A 171 -1.61 -2.86 -8.66
C ILE A 171 -0.91 -4.22 -8.76
N LEU A 172 -1.68 -5.31 -8.79
CA LEU A 172 -1.12 -6.67 -8.91
C LEU A 172 -0.38 -6.88 -10.24
N TYR A 173 -0.92 -6.37 -11.34
CA TYR A 173 -0.25 -6.44 -12.62
C TYR A 173 1.06 -5.65 -12.61
N GLU A 174 1.07 -4.47 -11.98
CA GLU A 174 2.27 -3.63 -11.85
C GLU A 174 3.36 -4.32 -11.03
N LEU A 175 3.00 -4.83 -9.84
CA LEU A 175 3.90 -5.63 -9.01
C LEU A 175 4.49 -6.79 -9.81
N ASN A 176 3.68 -7.53 -10.57
CA ASN A 176 4.14 -8.67 -11.35
C ASN A 176 5.07 -8.30 -12.51
N GLN A 177 4.94 -7.11 -13.10
CA GLN A 177 5.87 -6.68 -14.14
C GLN A 177 7.23 -6.27 -13.59
N LYS A 178 7.25 -5.71 -12.37
CA LYS A 178 8.45 -5.09 -11.80
C LYS A 178 9.19 -5.95 -10.78
N SER A 179 8.51 -6.91 -10.15
CA SER A 179 9.04 -7.63 -8.99
C SER A 179 8.86 -9.14 -9.08
N ASN A 180 9.76 -9.88 -8.43
CA ASN A 180 9.72 -11.34 -8.32
C ASN A 180 9.05 -11.75 -7.01
N VAL A 181 7.73 -11.61 -6.98
CA VAL A 181 6.86 -11.95 -5.83
C VAL A 181 6.00 -13.15 -6.21
N ASN A 182 5.93 -14.15 -5.33
CA ASN A 182 5.17 -15.38 -5.59
C ASN A 182 3.69 -15.24 -5.19
N LYS A 183 3.42 -14.66 -4.02
CA LYS A 183 2.07 -14.46 -3.48
C LYS A 183 1.94 -13.08 -2.88
N VAL A 184 0.73 -12.53 -2.92
CA VAL A 184 0.40 -11.31 -2.18
C VAL A 184 -0.76 -11.60 -1.22
N LEU A 185 -0.59 -11.20 0.04
CA LEU A 185 -1.63 -11.09 1.04
C LEU A 185 -2.07 -9.62 1.10
N MET A 186 -3.37 -9.35 1.19
CA MET A 186 -3.93 -7.99 1.27
C MET A 186 -5.35 -8.03 1.83
N TYR A 187 -5.88 -6.85 2.15
CA TYR A 187 -7.31 -6.66 2.41
C TYR A 187 -8.12 -6.58 1.12
N ASP A 188 -9.36 -7.03 1.17
CA ASP A 188 -10.42 -6.61 0.27
C ASP A 188 -10.99 -5.27 0.76
N GLY A 189 -10.62 -4.18 0.09
CA GLY A 189 -10.99 -2.83 0.51
C GLY A 189 -10.19 -2.37 1.73
N GLU A 190 -10.88 -1.97 2.80
CA GLU A 190 -10.27 -1.36 3.98
C GLU A 190 -9.64 -2.38 4.93
N GLY A 191 -8.48 -2.06 5.49
CA GLY A 191 -7.93 -2.79 6.64
C GLY A 191 -8.48 -2.24 7.96
N ASP A 192 -8.39 -3.03 9.03
CA ASP A 192 -8.55 -2.49 10.38
C ASP A 192 -7.39 -1.52 10.63
N PHE A 193 -7.73 -0.33 11.12
CA PHE A 193 -6.76 0.72 11.45
C PHE A 193 -5.65 0.25 12.40
N ARG A 194 -5.92 -0.75 13.24
CA ARG A 194 -4.97 -1.37 14.18
C ARG A 194 -4.02 -2.37 13.52
N GLY A 195 -4.23 -2.69 12.24
CA GLY A 195 -3.55 -3.76 11.51
C GLY A 195 -3.89 -5.15 12.04
N ILE A 196 -3.17 -6.16 11.54
CA ILE A 196 -3.38 -7.55 11.98
C ILE A 196 -2.71 -7.90 13.30
N ASP A 197 -3.10 -9.02 13.90
CA ASP A 197 -2.32 -9.63 14.97
C ASP A 197 -1.01 -10.21 14.40
N TYR A 198 0.04 -9.39 14.46
CA TYR A 198 1.37 -9.76 13.99
C TYR A 198 1.99 -10.96 14.72
N LEU A 199 1.64 -11.22 15.99
CA LEU A 199 2.13 -12.41 16.69
C LEU A 199 1.57 -13.68 16.05
N ASN A 200 0.29 -13.64 15.76
CA ASN A 200 -0.42 -14.72 15.10
C ASN A 200 0.01 -14.88 13.63
N PHE A 201 0.21 -13.78 12.90
CA PHE A 201 0.80 -13.80 11.56
C PHE A 201 2.16 -14.48 11.54
N ILE A 202 3.08 -14.07 12.42
CA ILE A 202 4.44 -14.62 12.51
C ILE A 202 4.41 -16.11 12.86
N SER A 203 3.49 -16.51 13.75
CA SER A 203 3.30 -17.91 14.14
C SER A 203 2.79 -18.80 13.00
N ASN A 204 2.14 -18.22 11.98
CA ASN A 204 1.55 -18.94 10.85
C ASN A 204 2.32 -18.78 9.51
N LEU A 205 3.51 -18.17 9.49
CA LEU A 205 4.26 -17.91 8.24
C LEU A 205 4.60 -19.17 7.44
N LYS A 206 4.86 -20.29 8.12
CA LYS A 206 5.14 -21.57 7.46
C LYS A 206 3.93 -22.03 6.63
N GLU A 207 2.73 -21.81 7.14
CA GLU A 207 1.49 -22.14 6.44
C GLU A 207 1.14 -21.09 5.37
N LEU A 208 1.30 -19.79 5.65
CA LEU A 208 1.04 -18.71 4.69
C LEU A 208 1.89 -18.82 3.43
N THR A 209 3.14 -19.24 3.59
CA THR A 209 4.04 -19.49 2.45
C THR A 209 3.78 -20.83 1.76
N SER A 210 2.97 -21.72 2.35
CA SER A 210 2.51 -22.98 1.74
C SER A 210 1.24 -22.77 0.89
N HIS A 211 0.77 -23.80 0.19
CA HIS A 211 -0.46 -23.74 -0.63
C HIS A 211 -1.76 -24.03 0.17
N SER A 212 -1.74 -23.92 1.50
CA SER A 212 -2.90 -24.17 2.36
C SER A 212 -3.88 -22.98 2.36
N SER A 213 -5.14 -23.22 2.01
CA SER A 213 -6.21 -22.21 2.06
C SER A 213 -6.71 -21.92 3.48
N VAL A 214 -6.44 -22.81 4.45
CA VAL A 214 -6.95 -22.79 5.84
C VAL A 214 -6.32 -21.68 6.70
N VAL A 215 -5.29 -21.01 6.20
CA VAL A 215 -4.48 -20.09 6.98
C VAL A 215 -5.15 -18.74 7.25
N LEU A 216 -6.08 -18.30 6.38
CA LEU A 216 -6.74 -17.00 6.53
C LEU A 216 -7.69 -16.98 7.74
N ASP A 217 -8.41 -18.07 8.00
CA ASP A 217 -9.29 -18.19 9.16
C ASP A 217 -8.53 -18.03 10.48
N LYS A 218 -7.24 -18.39 10.49
CA LYS A 218 -6.40 -18.24 11.67
C LYS A 218 -6.03 -16.79 11.94
N LEU A 219 -5.93 -15.94 10.91
CA LEU A 219 -5.50 -14.55 11.08
C LEU A 219 -6.56 -13.68 11.76
N ASN A 220 -7.79 -14.18 11.95
CA ASN A 220 -8.91 -13.47 12.58
C ASN A 220 -9.33 -12.18 11.84
N PHE A 221 -9.18 -12.14 10.51
CA PHE A 221 -9.69 -11.05 9.67
C PHE A 221 -10.66 -11.58 8.63
N GLU A 222 -11.81 -10.92 8.53
CA GLU A 222 -12.94 -11.38 7.73
C GLU A 222 -12.87 -10.94 6.27
N ASN A 223 -11.95 -10.02 5.90
CA ASN A 223 -11.80 -9.46 4.56
C ASN A 223 -10.38 -9.56 3.96
N MET A 224 -9.70 -10.70 4.08
CA MET A 224 -8.36 -10.94 3.53
C MET A 224 -8.37 -11.78 2.25
N LEU A 225 -7.38 -11.52 1.38
CA LEU A 225 -7.15 -12.23 0.13
C LEU A 225 -5.70 -12.71 0.04
N ILE A 226 -5.50 -13.94 -0.43
CA ILE A 226 -4.19 -14.42 -0.92
C ILE A 226 -4.30 -14.65 -2.42
N VAL A 227 -3.41 -14.02 -3.19
CA VAL A 227 -3.35 -14.16 -4.65
C VAL A 227 -2.06 -14.81 -5.12
N ASP A 228 -2.17 -15.55 -6.24
CA ASP A 228 -1.07 -16.13 -7.01
C ASP A 228 -0.55 -15.13 -8.03
N MET A 229 0.72 -14.77 -7.94
CA MET A 229 1.39 -13.80 -8.82
C MET A 229 1.95 -14.46 -10.09
N ASN A 230 1.22 -15.44 -10.64
CA ASN A 230 1.62 -16.11 -11.87
C ASN A 230 1.57 -15.15 -13.07
N ARG A 231 2.74 -14.90 -13.67
CA ARG A 231 2.90 -13.95 -14.79
C ARG A 231 2.04 -14.28 -16.01
N PHE A 232 1.80 -15.55 -16.30
CA PHE A 232 0.97 -15.95 -17.44
C PHE A 232 -0.52 -15.70 -17.18
N LYS A 233 -1.00 -15.96 -15.96
CA LYS A 233 -2.38 -15.65 -15.57
C LYS A 233 -2.66 -14.15 -15.64
N LEU A 234 -1.79 -13.33 -15.06
CA LEU A 234 -1.94 -11.88 -15.07
C LEU A 234 -1.90 -11.28 -16.47
N LYS A 235 -1.03 -11.79 -17.37
CA LYS A 235 -1.03 -11.40 -18.79
C LYS A 235 -2.33 -11.74 -19.50
N LYS A 236 -2.89 -12.94 -19.27
CA LYS A 236 -4.19 -13.33 -19.82
C LYS A 236 -5.31 -12.42 -19.32
N ILE A 237 -5.31 -12.09 -18.03
CA ILE A 237 -6.27 -11.16 -17.43
C ILE A 237 -6.19 -9.79 -18.10
N LYS A 238 -4.99 -9.21 -18.27
CA LYS A 238 -4.82 -7.93 -18.98
C LYS A 238 -5.40 -8.01 -20.40
N SER A 239 -5.07 -9.06 -21.16
CA SER A 239 -5.59 -9.24 -22.52
C SER A 239 -7.11 -9.43 -22.56
N TYR A 240 -7.71 -10.06 -21.55
CA TYR A 240 -9.15 -10.21 -21.45
C TYR A 240 -9.84 -8.87 -21.20
N CYS A 241 -9.32 -8.07 -20.27
CA CYS A 241 -9.85 -6.73 -19.97
C CYS A 241 -9.70 -5.80 -21.19
N ASP A 242 -8.56 -5.86 -21.87
CA ASP A 242 -8.30 -5.13 -23.12
C ASP A 242 -9.32 -5.48 -24.22
N GLY A 243 -9.54 -6.78 -24.46
CA GLY A 243 -10.51 -7.25 -25.44
C GLY A 243 -11.94 -6.85 -25.11
N PHE A 244 -12.34 -6.99 -23.84
CA PHE A 244 -13.66 -6.55 -23.39
C PHE A 244 -13.87 -5.04 -23.61
N ALA A 245 -12.90 -4.21 -23.20
CA ALA A 245 -13.01 -2.77 -23.35
C ALA A 245 -13.09 -2.37 -24.83
N LYS A 246 -12.25 -2.98 -25.68
CA LYS A 246 -12.30 -2.78 -27.13
C LYS A 246 -13.65 -3.13 -27.72
N ASP A 247 -14.26 -4.24 -27.31
CA ASP A 247 -15.59 -4.64 -27.77
C ASP A 247 -16.68 -3.66 -27.33
N MET A 248 -16.59 -3.11 -26.11
CA MET A 248 -17.55 -2.09 -25.63
C MET A 248 -17.42 -0.78 -26.41
N LEU A 249 -16.18 -0.32 -26.63
CA LEU A 249 -15.91 0.87 -27.44
C LEU A 249 -16.44 0.70 -28.88
N ASN A 250 -16.23 -0.47 -29.50
CA ASN A 250 -16.76 -0.78 -30.84
C ASN A 250 -18.29 -0.82 -30.90
N LYS A 251 -18.97 -1.14 -29.78
CA LYS A 251 -20.44 -1.08 -29.66
C LYS A 251 -20.96 0.34 -29.45
N GLY A 252 -20.06 1.33 -29.29
CA GLY A 252 -20.42 2.74 -29.13
C GLY A 252 -20.54 3.20 -27.68
N TYR A 253 -20.16 2.38 -26.70
CA TYR A 253 -20.07 2.82 -25.31
C TYR A 253 -18.95 3.85 -25.17
N LYS A 254 -19.24 4.97 -24.49
CA LYS A 254 -18.29 6.07 -24.30
C LYS A 254 -17.60 6.06 -22.93
N ASN A 255 -18.23 5.43 -21.95
CA ASN A 255 -17.72 5.39 -20.59
C ASN A 255 -18.09 4.06 -19.91
N ILE A 256 -17.36 3.73 -18.85
CA ILE A 256 -17.56 2.52 -18.06
C ILE A 256 -18.89 2.50 -17.29
N GLU A 257 -19.47 3.65 -16.94
CA GLU A 257 -20.73 3.70 -16.18
C GLU A 257 -21.93 3.21 -17.01
N ASP A 258 -21.95 3.55 -18.30
CA ASP A 258 -22.96 3.04 -19.23
C ASP A 258 -22.82 1.52 -19.43
N VAL A 259 -21.59 1.02 -19.53
CA VAL A 259 -21.32 -0.43 -19.59
C VAL A 259 -21.80 -1.14 -18.32
N LYS A 260 -21.50 -0.59 -17.15
CA LYS A 260 -21.96 -1.14 -15.86
C LYS A 260 -23.47 -1.21 -15.76
N ARG A 261 -24.18 -0.16 -16.22
CA ARG A 261 -25.64 -0.07 -16.16
C ARG A 261 -26.33 -1.03 -17.13
N GLU A 262 -25.78 -1.23 -18.32
CA GLU A 262 -26.47 -1.95 -19.40
C GLU A 262 -25.99 -3.39 -19.60
N ILE A 263 -24.72 -3.67 -19.33
CA ILE A 263 -24.08 -4.97 -19.59
C ILE A 263 -23.64 -5.65 -18.29
N GLY A 264 -23.16 -4.88 -17.31
CA GLY A 264 -22.53 -5.40 -16.10
C GLY A 264 -21.05 -5.78 -16.31
N LEU A 265 -20.37 -6.11 -15.20
CA LEU A 265 -18.93 -6.44 -15.18
C LEU A 265 -18.65 -7.83 -14.59
N GLU A 266 -19.67 -8.69 -14.43
CA GLU A 266 -19.55 -10.00 -13.79
C GLU A 266 -18.53 -10.90 -14.49
N ASN A 267 -18.45 -10.80 -15.82
CA ASN A 267 -17.48 -11.56 -16.61
C ASN A 267 -16.03 -11.09 -16.36
N ILE A 268 -15.82 -9.77 -16.19
CA ILE A 268 -14.52 -9.21 -15.80
C ILE A 268 -14.15 -9.70 -14.41
N TYR A 269 -15.05 -9.54 -13.44
CA TYR A 269 -14.83 -9.99 -12.07
C TYR A 269 -14.54 -11.48 -11.98
N ARG A 270 -15.27 -12.32 -12.73
CA ARG A 270 -15.00 -13.76 -12.79
C ARG A 270 -13.60 -14.06 -13.35
N GLU A 271 -13.10 -13.29 -14.31
CA GLU A 271 -11.78 -13.48 -14.88
C GLU A 271 -10.67 -13.03 -13.93
N ILE A 272 -10.75 -11.81 -13.39
CA ILE A 272 -9.72 -11.27 -12.50
C ILE A 272 -9.64 -12.04 -11.19
N ASN A 273 -10.73 -12.62 -10.71
CA ASN A 273 -10.73 -13.39 -9.46
C ASN A 273 -10.12 -14.80 -9.59
N LYS A 274 -9.73 -15.25 -10.80
CA LYS A 274 -9.03 -16.55 -11.00
C LYS A 274 -7.63 -16.63 -10.38
N ILE A 275 -7.05 -15.50 -9.99
CA ILE A 275 -5.75 -15.45 -9.30
C ILE A 275 -5.88 -15.62 -7.78
N ILE A 276 -7.09 -15.58 -7.22
CA ILE A 276 -7.29 -15.81 -5.79
C ILE A 276 -6.98 -17.27 -5.45
N LEU A 277 -6.07 -17.49 -4.52
CA LEU A 277 -5.75 -18.79 -3.93
C LEU A 277 -6.63 -19.10 -2.73
N SER A 278 -6.86 -18.09 -1.89
CA SER A 278 -7.75 -18.18 -0.72
C SER A 278 -8.32 -16.81 -0.42
N LYS A 279 -9.51 -16.79 0.16
CA LYS A 279 -10.16 -15.59 0.67
C LYS A 279 -10.90 -15.90 1.95
N SER A 280 -10.94 -14.95 2.86
CA SER A 280 -11.77 -15.02 4.06
C SER A 280 -13.26 -14.92 3.69
N LYS A 281 -14.11 -15.19 4.68
CA LYS A 281 -15.56 -15.31 4.52
C LYS A 281 -16.22 -14.11 3.85
N ASP A 282 -15.85 -12.89 4.26
CA ASP A 282 -16.53 -11.66 3.84
C ASP A 282 -15.79 -10.91 2.73
N ALA A 283 -14.66 -11.44 2.27
CA ALA A 283 -13.93 -10.89 1.14
C ALA A 283 -14.68 -11.15 -0.19
N LYS A 284 -14.98 -10.08 -0.91
CA LYS A 284 -15.58 -10.04 -2.25
C LYS A 284 -14.57 -10.55 -3.29
N GLY A 285 -13.39 -9.93 -3.36
CA GLY A 285 -12.32 -10.37 -4.26
C GLY A 285 -11.42 -9.25 -4.76
N ILE A 286 -10.79 -9.50 -5.91
CA ILE A 286 -10.00 -8.53 -6.65
C ILE A 286 -10.93 -7.60 -7.43
N GLU A 287 -10.63 -6.32 -7.34
CA GLU A 287 -11.30 -5.22 -8.01
C GLU A 287 -10.52 -4.76 -9.25
N ILE A 288 -11.21 -3.99 -10.09
CA ILE A 288 -10.63 -3.27 -11.22
C ILE A 288 -11.20 -1.85 -11.19
N LEU A 289 -10.40 -0.87 -11.57
CA LEU A 289 -10.90 0.50 -11.61
C LEU A 289 -12.01 0.61 -12.66
N ASN A 290 -13.20 0.96 -12.18
CA ASN A 290 -14.45 0.85 -12.93
C ASN A 290 -15.33 2.11 -12.83
N PHE A 291 -14.71 3.26 -12.60
CA PHE A 291 -15.36 4.57 -12.56
C PHE A 291 -14.67 5.54 -13.53
N HIS A 292 -15.40 6.59 -13.91
CA HIS A 292 -14.89 7.58 -14.84
C HIS A 292 -13.79 8.45 -14.22
N ILE A 293 -12.72 8.71 -14.97
CA ILE A 293 -11.62 9.60 -14.59
C ILE A 293 -11.56 10.76 -15.57
N ASP A 294 -11.91 11.95 -15.09
CA ASP A 294 -11.87 13.19 -15.87
C ASP A 294 -10.44 13.69 -16.13
N GLU A 295 -9.53 13.53 -15.16
CA GLU A 295 -8.16 14.07 -15.21
C GLU A 295 -7.09 13.00 -14.95
N ILE A 296 -6.77 12.19 -15.96
CA ILE A 296 -5.74 11.15 -15.87
C ILE A 296 -4.36 11.73 -15.54
N ASP A 297 -4.06 12.95 -16.02
CA ASP A 297 -2.75 13.61 -15.85
C ASP A 297 -2.42 13.94 -14.39
N SER A 298 -3.45 14.12 -13.54
CA SER A 298 -3.29 14.42 -12.12
C SER A 298 -2.83 13.20 -11.31
N PHE A 299 -3.19 11.99 -11.75
CA PHE A 299 -3.11 10.77 -10.96
C PHE A 299 -1.91 9.86 -11.29
N ASN A 300 -1.00 10.30 -12.17
CA ASN A 300 0.23 9.57 -12.50
C ASN A 300 -0.05 8.10 -12.88
N PHE A 301 -1.03 7.88 -13.76
CA PHE A 301 -1.47 6.57 -14.28
C PHE A 301 -0.42 5.88 -15.17
N ASN A 302 0.81 5.74 -14.70
CA ASN A 302 1.92 5.10 -15.41
C ASN A 302 1.98 3.59 -15.18
N LEU A 303 0.86 2.96 -14.78
CA LEU A 303 0.80 1.53 -14.53
C LEU A 303 0.82 0.74 -15.86
N SER A 304 1.64 -0.30 -15.89
CA SER A 304 1.82 -1.26 -16.99
C SER A 304 0.53 -1.95 -17.40
N PHE A 305 -0.48 -1.97 -16.52
CA PHE A 305 -1.81 -2.49 -16.86
C PHE A 305 -2.50 -1.66 -17.94
N TYR A 306 -2.34 -0.34 -17.93
CA TYR A 306 -2.98 0.57 -18.88
C TYR A 306 -2.18 0.74 -20.17
N THR A 307 -0.89 0.42 -20.16
CA THR A 307 -0.04 0.45 -21.37
C THR A 307 -0.57 -0.50 -22.44
N ASN A 308 -0.93 0.04 -23.60
CA ASN A 308 -1.55 -0.69 -24.72
C ASN A 308 -2.74 -1.53 -24.24
N ASN A 309 -3.70 -0.88 -23.57
CA ASN A 309 -4.89 -1.51 -23.05
C ASN A 309 -6.09 -0.57 -23.19
N ASN A 310 -7.09 -0.98 -23.97
CA ASN A 310 -8.30 -0.19 -24.23
C ASN A 310 -9.13 0.08 -22.96
N TRP A 311 -8.83 -0.59 -21.83
CA TRP A 311 -9.49 -0.31 -20.57
C TRP A 311 -9.35 1.16 -20.15
N ILE A 312 -8.18 1.77 -20.36
CA ILE A 312 -7.96 3.18 -20.03
C ILE A 312 -8.88 4.10 -20.82
N ASP A 313 -9.10 3.79 -22.10
CA ASP A 313 -9.97 4.57 -22.99
C ASP A 313 -11.46 4.41 -22.65
N LEU A 314 -11.82 3.36 -21.91
CA LEU A 314 -13.20 3.14 -21.45
C LEU A 314 -13.48 3.85 -20.12
N ILE A 315 -12.49 3.93 -19.24
CA ILE A 315 -12.59 4.63 -17.95
C ILE A 315 -12.26 6.12 -18.06
N SER A 316 -11.62 6.53 -19.15
CA SER A 316 -11.26 7.92 -19.38
C SER A 316 -11.64 8.32 -20.80
N ASN A 317 -12.22 9.50 -21.00
CA ASN A 317 -12.59 9.99 -22.33
C ASN A 317 -11.37 10.37 -23.19
N ASN A 318 -10.16 9.89 -22.85
CA ASN A 318 -8.91 10.28 -23.47
C ASN A 318 -8.28 9.11 -24.24
N HIS A 319 -8.70 8.97 -25.50
CA HIS A 319 -8.23 7.94 -26.44
C HIS A 319 -6.73 7.99 -26.81
N ASN A 320 -5.95 8.88 -26.18
CA ASN A 320 -4.53 9.09 -26.46
C ASN A 320 -3.72 9.26 -25.17
N PHE A 321 -4.02 8.47 -24.13
CA PHE A 321 -3.19 8.46 -22.94
C PHE A 321 -1.72 8.14 -23.30
N LYS A 322 -0.84 9.12 -23.09
CA LYS A 322 0.61 8.94 -23.20
C LYS A 322 1.18 9.02 -21.79
N SER A 323 1.88 7.98 -21.37
CA SER A 323 2.56 7.93 -20.08
C SER A 323 3.35 9.21 -19.85
N SER A 324 3.15 9.89 -18.72
CA SER A 324 3.87 11.12 -18.43
C SER A 324 5.33 10.82 -18.07
N ASN A 325 6.27 11.58 -18.64
CA ASN A 325 7.70 11.53 -18.30
C ASN A 325 8.00 12.30 -17.00
N LYS A 326 7.22 12.09 -15.92
CA LYS A 326 7.60 12.62 -14.60
C LYS A 326 8.90 11.95 -14.13
N GLU A 327 9.70 12.68 -13.34
CA GLU A 327 10.88 12.12 -12.70
C GLU A 327 10.48 10.89 -11.87
N LYS A 328 10.84 9.71 -12.38
CA LYS A 328 10.59 8.43 -11.71
C LYS A 328 11.43 8.36 -10.43
N PHE A 329 10.92 7.66 -9.41
CA PHE A 329 11.66 7.34 -8.19
C PHE A 329 11.87 8.52 -7.21
N LYS A 330 10.82 9.35 -7.05
CA LYS A 330 10.73 10.40 -6.02
C LYS A 330 9.34 10.40 -5.39
N PRO A 331 9.20 10.72 -4.09
CA PRO A 331 7.90 10.84 -3.45
C PRO A 331 7.08 11.96 -4.10
N GLN A 332 5.76 11.76 -4.17
CA GLN A 332 4.81 12.78 -4.61
C GLN A 332 4.43 13.68 -3.43
N LYS A 333 4.16 14.95 -3.70
CA LYS A 333 3.59 15.84 -2.69
C LYS A 333 2.07 15.68 -2.70
N LEU A 334 1.49 15.44 -1.53
CA LEU A 334 0.05 15.45 -1.38
C LEU A 334 -0.48 16.87 -1.61
N SER A 335 -1.66 16.96 -2.21
CA SER A 335 -2.36 18.23 -2.41
C SER A 335 -3.16 18.63 -1.17
N TYR A 336 -3.60 19.89 -1.11
CA TYR A 336 -4.46 20.37 -0.05
C TYR A 336 -5.78 19.58 0.00
N SER A 337 -6.40 19.31 -1.15
CA SER A 337 -7.65 18.54 -1.23
C SER A 337 -7.44 17.08 -0.83
N SER A 338 -6.31 16.46 -1.17
CA SER A 338 -5.98 15.10 -0.75
C SER A 338 -5.87 14.99 0.77
N LEU A 339 -5.18 15.94 1.43
CA LEU A 339 -5.08 15.98 2.88
C LEU A 339 -6.41 16.30 3.56
N LEU A 340 -7.20 17.19 2.98
CA LEU A 340 -8.54 17.48 3.50
C LEU A 340 -9.43 16.22 3.43
N GLY A 341 -9.39 15.49 2.31
CA GLY A 341 -10.09 14.23 2.16
C GLY A 341 -9.68 13.21 3.22
N LEU A 342 -8.39 13.09 3.49
CA LEU A 342 -7.85 12.23 4.55
C LEU A 342 -8.34 12.63 5.94
N ILE A 343 -8.28 13.93 6.28
CA ILE A 343 -8.77 14.45 7.56
C ILE A 343 -10.27 14.14 7.73
N LEU A 344 -11.07 14.33 6.69
CA LEU A 344 -12.50 14.05 6.73
C LEU A 344 -12.78 12.55 6.83
N SER A 345 -12.00 11.68 6.18
CA SER A 345 -12.17 10.24 6.33
C SER A 345 -11.83 9.72 7.73
N LEU A 346 -10.85 10.34 8.39
CA LEU A 346 -10.46 10.00 9.76
C LEU A 346 -11.43 10.55 10.81
N ASN A 347 -12.22 11.56 10.45
CA ASN A 347 -13.13 12.25 11.36
C ASN A 347 -14.54 12.31 10.72
N PRO A 348 -15.26 11.18 10.59
CA PRO A 348 -16.48 11.11 9.78
C PRO A 348 -17.62 12.01 10.29
N ASP A 349 -17.59 12.42 11.57
CA ASP A 349 -18.64 13.21 12.21
C ASP A 349 -18.42 14.74 12.13
N ILE A 350 -17.33 15.20 11.50
CA ILE A 350 -17.02 16.64 11.42
C ILE A 350 -17.51 17.27 10.11
N SER A 351 -17.82 18.56 10.16
CA SER A 351 -18.11 19.35 8.97
C SER A 351 -16.86 19.63 8.13
N ILE A 352 -17.04 19.93 6.84
CA ILE A 352 -15.95 20.38 5.95
C ILE A 352 -15.22 21.59 6.55
N LYS A 353 -15.95 22.52 7.18
CA LYS A 353 -15.37 23.71 7.83
C LYS A 353 -14.44 23.34 8.98
N GLU A 354 -14.82 22.37 9.79
CA GLU A 354 -13.96 21.84 10.86
C GLU A 354 -12.74 21.12 10.28
N GLY A 355 -12.91 20.31 9.23
CA GLY A 355 -11.80 19.66 8.52
C GLY A 355 -10.80 20.67 7.95
N VAL A 356 -11.28 21.75 7.34
CA VAL A 356 -10.43 22.87 6.86
C VAL A 356 -9.70 23.53 8.03
N SER A 357 -10.34 23.70 9.18
CA SER A 357 -9.70 24.25 10.37
C SER A 357 -8.57 23.34 10.89
N ILE A 358 -8.80 22.02 10.93
CA ILE A 358 -7.78 21.02 11.29
C ILE A 358 -6.60 21.10 10.31
N LEU A 359 -6.86 21.09 9.00
CA LEU A 359 -5.82 21.17 7.98
C LEU A 359 -5.00 22.47 8.08
N ASN A 360 -5.64 23.61 8.33
CA ASN A 360 -4.93 24.88 8.48
C ASN A 360 -4.04 24.89 9.73
N ASN A 361 -4.48 24.27 10.83
CA ASN A 361 -3.64 24.09 12.02
C ASN A 361 -2.45 23.17 11.72
N LEU A 362 -2.67 22.09 10.96
CA LEU A 362 -1.63 21.16 10.52
C LEU A 362 -0.55 21.86 9.70
N ILE A 363 -0.98 22.64 8.70
CA ILE A 363 -0.11 23.42 7.82
C ILE A 363 0.72 24.41 8.62
N LYS A 364 0.08 25.10 9.58
CA LYS A 364 0.76 26.07 10.45
C LYS A 364 1.81 25.40 11.34
N GLU A 365 1.49 24.26 11.95
CA GLU A 365 2.40 23.51 12.82
C GLU A 365 3.64 23.01 12.05
N LYS A 366 3.45 22.53 10.82
CA LYS A 366 4.53 21.97 9.99
C LYS A 366 5.24 22.98 9.10
N GLY A 367 4.68 24.17 8.95
CA GLY A 367 5.19 25.19 8.01
C GLY A 367 5.09 24.77 6.54
N TRP A 368 4.11 23.91 6.20
CA TRP A 368 3.91 23.48 4.81
C TRP A 368 3.45 24.64 3.92
N ASN A 369 3.93 24.66 2.67
CA ASN A 369 3.56 25.71 1.71
C ASN A 369 2.78 25.12 0.54
N PHE A 370 1.46 25.27 0.58
CA PHE A 370 0.58 24.99 -0.55
C PHE A 370 0.48 26.23 -1.43
N SER A 371 0.76 26.10 -2.73
CA SER A 371 0.55 27.20 -3.67
C SER A 371 -0.93 27.61 -3.67
N LYS A 372 -1.20 28.93 -3.74
CA LYS A 372 -2.55 29.53 -3.66
C LYS A 372 -3.57 29.00 -4.68
N ASN A 373 -3.14 28.26 -5.70
CA ASN A 373 -4.04 27.66 -6.68
C ASN A 373 -4.69 26.34 -6.21
N ASN A 374 -4.28 25.79 -5.06
CA ASN A 374 -4.82 24.55 -4.50
C ASN A 374 -5.72 24.75 -3.28
N THR A 375 -5.96 25.99 -2.85
CA THR A 375 -6.90 26.28 -1.77
C THR A 375 -8.30 26.39 -2.35
N LEU A 376 -9.17 25.44 -2.02
CA LEU A 376 -10.61 25.56 -2.24
C LEU A 376 -11.09 26.83 -1.52
N HIS A 377 -11.52 27.84 -2.29
CA HIS A 377 -12.30 28.94 -1.75
C HIS A 377 -13.70 28.38 -1.42
N VAL A 378 -13.88 27.99 -0.16
CA VAL A 378 -15.20 27.62 0.39
C VAL A 378 -16.00 28.89 0.68
#